data_AF-A0A1I0DP94-F1
#
_entry.id   AF-A0A1I0DP94-F1
#
_cell.length_a   1.000
_cell.length_b   1.000
_cell.length_c   1.000
_cell.angle_alpha   90.00
_cell.angle_beta   90.00
_cell.angle_gamma   90.00
#
_symmetry.space_group_name_H-M   'P 1'
#
loop_
_entity.id
_entity.type
_entity.pdbx_description
1 polymer ?
#
loop_
_entity_poly.entity_id
_entity_poly.type
_entity_poly.pdbx_seq_one_letter_code
_entity_poly.pdbx_strand_id
1 'polypeptide(L)' 'EVIKAQAVLEDPEASEAEVKAAHAALTKALEGLEPVKAGDTTSIKTGDTDLLGIFASLSMLSLAGLSLLRRKED' A
#
# COMPACT_ATOMS: atom_id res chain seq x y z
N GLU A 1 0.06 -2.73 24.41
CA GLU A 1 1.53 -2.59 24.60
C GLU A 1 2.14 -1.52 23.71
N VAL A 2 1.87 -1.50 22.40
CA VAL A 2 2.42 -0.50 21.46
C VAL A 2 2.11 0.97 21.84
N ILE A 3 0.90 1.24 22.33
CA ILE A 3 0.49 2.58 22.81
C ILE A 3 1.38 3.05 23.98
N LYS A 4 1.83 2.12 24.84
CA LYS A 4 2.75 2.46 25.94
C LYS A 4 4.16 2.75 25.43
N ALA A 5 4.60 2.06 24.38
CA ALA A 5 5.91 2.31 23.77
C ALA A 5 5.97 3.67 23.04
N GLN A 6 4.88 4.10 22.39
CA GLN A 6 4.80 5.44 21.79
C GLN A 6 4.84 6.54 22.85
N ALA A 7 4.10 6.38 23.96
CA ALA A 7 4.14 7.35 25.05
C ALA A 7 5.56 7.52 25.63
N VAL A 8 6.31 6.43 25.78
CA VAL A 8 7.72 6.46 26.22
C VAL A 8 8.65 7.09 25.17
N LEU A 9 8.36 6.94 23.89
CA LEU A 9 9.15 7.54 22.81
C LEU A 9 8.95 9.06 22.72
N GLU A 10 7.75 9.54 23.03
CA GLU A 10 7.38 10.96 22.99
C GLU A 10 7.75 11.72 24.27
N ASP A 11 8.08 11.01 25.35
CA ASP A 11 8.49 11.60 26.62
C ASP A 11 10.02 11.82 26.69
N PRO A 12 10.51 13.07 26.69
CA PRO A 12 11.94 13.37 26.78
C PRO A 12 12.56 13.05 28.15
N GLU A 13 11.74 12.89 29.20
CA GLU A 13 12.17 12.54 30.56
C GLU A 13 11.94 11.05 30.88
N ALA A 14 11.63 10.23 29.86
CA ALA A 14 11.41 8.81 30.01
C ALA A 14 12.59 8.13 30.72
N SER A 15 12.28 7.38 31.77
CA SER A 15 13.30 6.67 32.54
C SER A 15 13.86 5.48 31.77
N GLU A 16 15.11 5.09 32.06
CA GLU A 16 15.74 3.91 31.45
C GLU A 16 14.92 2.62 31.66
N ALA A 17 14.21 2.52 32.79
CA ALA A 17 13.32 1.42 33.08
C ALA A 17 12.10 1.37 32.14
N GLU A 18 11.52 2.52 31.82
CA GLU A 18 10.37 2.63 30.91
C GLU A 18 10.77 2.34 29.46
N VAL A 19 11.93 2.86 29.03
CA VAL A 19 12.51 2.55 27.70
C VAL A 19 12.76 1.04 27.56
N LYS A 20 13.33 0.41 28.59
CA LYS A 20 13.59 -1.04 28.58
C LYS A 20 12.30 -1.86 28.57
N ALA A 21 11.27 -1.42 29.30
CA ALA A 21 9.97 -2.08 29.31
C ALA A 21 9.25 -1.95 27.96
N ALA A 22 9.28 -0.77 27.34
CA ALA A 22 8.74 -0.52 26.01
C ALA A 22 9.45 -1.38 24.95
N HIS A 23 10.78 -1.43 25.00
CA HIS A 23 11.58 -2.27 24.11
C HIS A 23 11.23 -3.75 24.25
N ALA A 24 11.20 -4.29 25.47
CA ALA A 24 10.86 -5.70 25.71
C ALA A 24 9.44 -6.05 25.20
N ALA A 25 8.48 -5.15 25.38
CA ALA A 25 7.12 -5.34 24.88
C ALA A 25 7.06 -5.35 23.34
N LEU A 26 7.82 -4.47 22.66
CA LEU A 26 7.92 -4.46 21.21
C LEU A 26 8.61 -5.72 20.67
N THR A 27 9.72 -6.15 21.28
CA THR A 27 10.40 -7.39 20.89
C THR A 27 9.47 -8.60 21.01
N LYS A 28 8.73 -8.70 22.12
CA LYS A 28 7.75 -9.77 22.31
C LYS A 28 6.61 -9.72 21.28
N ALA A 29 6.15 -8.52 20.92
CA ALA A 29 5.14 -8.37 19.88
C ALA A 29 5.69 -8.81 18.51
N LEU A 30 6.96 -8.54 18.20
CA LEU A 30 7.62 -9.01 16.98
C LEU A 30 7.78 -10.54 16.95
N GLU A 31 8.16 -11.15 18.07
CA GLU A 31 8.25 -12.62 18.21
C GLU A 31 6.88 -13.30 18.05
N GLY A 32 5.80 -12.61 18.42
CA GLY A 32 4.42 -13.08 18.25
C GLY A 32 3.82 -12.82 16.87
N LEU A 33 4.52 -12.14 15.96
CA LEU A 33 4.06 -11.98 14.58
C LEU A 33 4.30 -13.30 13.84
N GLU A 34 3.22 -13.94 13.39
CA GLU A 34 3.34 -15.01 12.40
C GLU A 34 3.84 -14.40 11.08
N PRO A 35 4.79 -15.06 10.39
CA PRO A 35 5.14 -14.67 9.03
C PRO A 35 3.87 -14.79 8.18
N VAL A 36 3.56 -13.71 7.46
CA VAL A 36 2.53 -13.69 6.41
C VAL A 36 2.80 -14.91 5.53
N LYS A 37 1.87 -15.86 5.51
CA LYS A 37 2.08 -17.12 4.81
C LYS A 37 2.20 -16.77 3.32
N ALA A 38 3.14 -17.38 2.61
CA ALA A 38 3.21 -17.26 1.15
C ALA A 38 1.89 -17.81 0.56
N GLY A 39 0.95 -16.92 0.25
CA GLY A 39 -0.43 -17.27 -0.04
C GLY A 39 -1.48 -16.31 0.55
N ASP A 40 -1.11 -15.44 1.49
CA ASP A 40 -1.93 -14.29 1.89
C ASP A 40 -2.02 -13.30 0.72
N THR A 41 -2.93 -13.59 -0.20
CA THR A 41 -3.33 -12.71 -1.29
C THR A 41 -4.29 -11.66 -0.75
N THR A 42 -3.86 -10.83 0.20
CA THR A 42 -4.26 -9.43 0.12
C THR A 42 -3.53 -8.84 -1.07
N SER A 43 -3.92 -9.29 -2.27
CA SER A 43 -3.62 -8.58 -3.50
C SER A 43 -4.11 -7.18 -3.22
N ILE A 44 -3.19 -6.24 -3.00
CA ILE A 44 -3.53 -4.85 -3.24
C ILE A 44 -4.12 -4.88 -4.64
N LYS A 45 -5.38 -4.47 -4.78
CA LYS A 45 -6.02 -4.35 -6.09
C LYS A 45 -5.26 -3.25 -6.81
N THR A 46 -4.08 -3.54 -7.34
CA THR A 46 -3.45 -2.71 -8.35
C THR A 46 -4.50 -2.62 -9.44
N GLY A 47 -4.93 -1.40 -9.75
CA GLY A 47 -6.08 -1.12 -10.61
C GLY A 47 -5.92 -1.54 -12.07
N ASP A 48 -5.17 -2.62 -12.34
CA ASP A 48 -4.86 -3.16 -13.65
C ASP A 48 -6.12 -3.50 -14.45
N THR A 49 -7.14 -4.06 -13.79
CA THR A 49 -8.44 -4.35 -14.43
C THR A 49 -9.20 -3.08 -14.80
N ASP A 50 -9.15 -2.05 -13.96
CA ASP A 50 -9.81 -0.77 -14.21
C ASP A 50 -9.09 0.01 -15.32
N LEU A 51 -7.74 -0.07 -15.37
CA LEU A 51 -6.91 0.55 -16.40
C LEU A 51 -7.10 -0.11 -17.78
N LEU A 52 -7.30 -1.42 -17.84
CA LEU A 52 -7.60 -2.14 -19.09
C LEU A 52 -8.86 -1.59 -19.77
N GLY A 53 -9.92 -1.32 -19.00
CA GLY A 53 -11.15 -0.72 -19.54
C GLY A 53 -10.92 0.68 -20.13
N ILE A 54 -10.13 1.51 -19.43
CA ILE A 54 -9.77 2.86 -19.89
C ILE A 54 -8.94 2.78 -21.17
N PHE A 55 -7.87 1.98 -21.20
CA PHE A 55 -7.03 1.85 -22.39
C PHE A 55 -7.76 1.26 -23.59
N ALA A 56 -8.67 0.30 -23.38
CA ALA A 56 -9.52 -0.24 -24.44
C ALA A 56 -10.42 0.86 -25.04
N SER A 57 -11.11 1.63 -24.18
CA SER A 57 -11.99 2.72 -24.65
C SER A 57 -11.22 3.84 -25.35
N LEU A 58 -10.05 4.23 -24.83
CA LEU A 58 -9.20 5.27 -25.41
C LEU A 58 -8.62 4.84 -26.76
N SER A 59 -8.24 3.57 -26.90
CA SER A 59 -7.75 3.00 -28.17
C SER A 59 -8.84 3.02 -29.24
N MET A 60 -10.06 2.64 -28.89
CA MET A 60 -11.21 2.73 -29.82
C MET A 60 -11.50 4.18 -30.24
N LEU A 61 -11.49 5.12 -29.30
CA LEU A 61 -11.70 6.54 -29.59
C LEU A 61 -10.61 7.10 -30.51
N SER A 62 -9.34 6.72 -30.28
CA SER A 62 -8.20 7.11 -31.11
C SER A 62 -8.35 6.58 -32.55
N LEU A 63 -8.72 5.31 -32.72
CA LEU A 63 -8.95 4.72 -34.04
C LEU A 63 -10.14 5.36 -34.78
N ALA A 64 -11.20 5.69 -34.07
CA ALA A 64 -12.35 6.40 -34.64
C ALA A 64 -11.95 7.82 -35.10
N GLY A 65 -11.19 8.55 -34.28
CA GLY A 65 -10.63 9.86 -34.63
C GLY A 65 -9.73 9.81 -35.86
N LEU A 66 -8.80 8.85 -35.92
CA LEU A 66 -7.92 8.66 -37.07
C LEU A 66 -8.72 8.32 -38.35
N SER A 67 -9.75 7.48 -38.22
CA SER A 67 -10.62 7.11 -39.35
C SER A 67 -11.41 8.30 -39.89
N LEU A 68 -11.87 9.21 -39.01
CA LEU A 68 -12.53 10.45 -39.41
C LEU A 68 -11.58 11.44 -40.07
N LEU A 69 -10.34 11.55 -39.58
CA LEU A 69 -9.31 12.40 -40.22
C LEU A 69 -8.98 11.93 -41.64
N ARG A 70 -8.78 10.61 -41.82
CA ARG A 70 -8.48 10.04 -43.14
C ARG A 70 -9.59 10.26 -44.16
N ARG A 71 -10.86 10.18 -43.75
CA ARG A 71 -12.01 10.48 -44.64
C ARG A 71 -12.11 11.95 -45.08
N LYS A 72 -11.30 12.83 -44.49
CA LYS A 72 -11.22 14.25 -44.86
C LYS A 72 -10.01 14.58 -45.71
N GLU A 73 -8.99 13.70 -45.71
CA GLU A 73 -7.83 13.79 -46.59
C GLU A 73 -8.10 13.16 -47.97
N ASP A 74 -9.05 12.23 -48.07
CA ASP A 74 -9.66 11.76 -49.32
C ASP A 74 -10.80 12.69 -49.79
#